data_AF-I4Y8T7-F1
#
_entry.id   AF-I4Y8T7-F1
#
_cell.length_a   1.000
_cell.length_b   1.000
_cell.length_c   1.000
_cell.angle_alpha   90.00
_cell.angle_beta   90.00
_cell.angle_gamma   90.00
#
_symmetry.space_group_name_H-M   'P 1'
#
loop_
_entity.id
_entity.type
_entity.pdbx_description
1 polymer ?
#
loop_
_entity_poly.entity_id
_entity_poly.type
_entity_poly.pdbx_seq_one_letter_code
_entity_poly.pdbx_strand_id
1 'polypeptide(L)'
;YDINTLQLKKHFLNKQKLYHPDAQTGKSDEEAAHALQTSSLVNKAYETLLHPLSRAVYILELNGIEIGEADSVEDPDLLMEILDLREQLEEATSEDQVQSLRETNKEAINSTINDVSAAFQNENYEDAKNLTIKLRYLTNLDTAAKD
;
A
#
# COMPACT_ATOMS: atom_id res chain seq x y z
N TYR A 1 10.73 -6.73 2.49
CA TYR A 1 9.60 -5.79 2.67
C TYR A 1 10.07 -4.41 3.10
N ASP A 2 10.98 -4.33 4.07
CA ASP A 2 11.51 -3.05 4.56
C ASP A 2 12.38 -2.38 3.51
N ILE A 3 12.17 -1.07 3.32
CA ILE A 3 12.95 -0.25 2.39
C ILE A 3 13.24 1.12 3.00
N ASN A 4 14.30 1.76 2.52
CA ASN A 4 14.58 3.15 2.84
C ASN A 4 13.81 4.07 1.87
N THR A 5 12.73 4.69 2.35
CA THR A 5 11.86 5.56 1.53
C THR A 5 12.58 6.83 1.04
N LEU A 6 13.58 7.33 1.77
CA LEU A 6 14.40 8.46 1.32
C LEU A 6 15.27 8.08 0.12
N GLN A 7 15.88 6.89 0.16
CA GLN A 7 16.62 6.37 -0.99
C GLN A 7 15.70 6.09 -2.17
N LEU A 8 14.53 5.48 -1.93
CA LEU A 8 13.52 5.26 -2.95
C LEU A 8 13.15 6.56 -3.67
N LYS A 9 12.83 7.61 -2.91
CA LYS A 9 12.51 8.94 -3.46
C LYS A 9 13.66 9.53 -4.27
N LYS A 10 14.91 9.38 -3.80
CA LYS A 10 16.10 9.84 -4.54
C LYS A 10 16.25 9.10 -5.87
N HIS A 11 16.08 7.78 -5.88
CA HIS A 11 16.15 6.98 -7.11
C HIS A 11 15.02 7.32 -8.09
N PHE A 12 13.80 7.52 -7.58
CA PHE A 12 12.66 7.98 -8.36
C PHE A 12 12.96 9.30 -9.07
N LEU A 13 13.37 10.34 -8.33
CA LEU A 13 13.66 11.66 -8.90
C LEU A 13 14.79 11.61 -9.94
N ASN A 14 15.83 10.80 -9.69
CA ASN A 14 16.91 10.63 -10.66
C ASN A 14 16.44 9.97 -11.96
N LYS A 15 15.59 8.95 -11.88
CA LYS A 15 15.01 8.31 -13.06
C LYS A 15 14.05 9.26 -13.78
N GLN A 16 13.19 9.96 -13.03
CA GLN A 16 12.22 10.89 -13.61
C GLN A 16 12.92 12.00 -14.39
N LYS A 17 14.05 12.55 -13.90
CA LYS A 17 14.85 13.54 -14.63
C LYS A 17 15.33 13.05 -16.02
N LEU A 18 15.55 11.75 -16.20
CA LEU A 18 16.03 11.19 -17.46
C LEU A 18 14.90 10.96 -18.49
N TYR A 19 13.70 10.66 -18.01
CA TYR A 19 12.58 10.20 -18.85
C TYR A 19 11.37 11.15 -18.84
N HIS A 20 11.43 12.26 -18.09
CA HIS A 20 10.34 13.26 -18.08
C HIS A 20 10.14 13.84 -19.49
N PRO A 21 8.88 14.07 -19.94
CA PRO A 21 8.58 14.64 -21.25
C PRO A 21 9.36 15.93 -21.55
N ASP A 22 9.47 16.83 -20.56
CA ASP A 22 10.21 18.09 -20.70
C ASP A 22 11.69 17.89 -21.06
N ALA A 23 12.30 16.78 -20.62
CA ALA A 23 13.68 16.44 -20.91
C ALA A 23 13.89 15.89 -22.34
N GLN A 24 12.79 15.59 -23.07
CA GLN A 24 12.84 15.04 -24.43
C GLN A 24 12.61 16.10 -25.53
N THR A 25 12.70 17.38 -25.19
CA THR A 25 12.59 18.45 -26.19
C THR A 25 13.65 18.28 -27.28
N GLY A 26 13.22 18.19 -28.55
CA GLY A 26 14.12 18.00 -29.70
C GLY A 26 14.49 16.54 -30.01
N LYS A 27 13.87 15.57 -29.33
CA LYS A 27 13.97 14.13 -29.63
C LYS A 27 13.00 13.71 -30.74
N SER A 28 13.24 12.54 -31.33
CA SER A 28 12.27 11.96 -32.28
C SER A 28 10.98 11.57 -31.58
N ASP A 29 9.89 11.44 -32.34
CA ASP A 29 8.59 10.99 -31.81
C ASP A 29 8.69 9.61 -31.14
N GLU A 30 9.52 8.72 -31.69
CA GLU A 30 9.77 7.38 -31.14
C GLU A 30 10.50 7.45 -29.80
N GLU A 31 11.56 8.27 -29.70
CA GLU A 31 12.29 8.48 -28.45
C GLU A 31 11.38 9.12 -27.37
N ALA A 32 10.55 10.09 -27.76
CA ALA A 32 9.60 10.75 -26.86
C ALA A 32 8.53 9.78 -26.35
N ALA A 33 7.98 8.92 -27.22
CA ALA A 33 7.02 7.89 -26.83
C ALA A 33 7.62 6.86 -25.87
N HIS A 34 8.84 6.39 -26.13
CA HIS A 34 9.55 5.48 -25.24
C HIS A 34 9.82 6.10 -23.87
N ALA A 35 10.23 7.38 -23.83
CA ALA A 35 10.45 8.11 -22.59
C ALA A 35 9.15 8.27 -21.78
N LEU A 36 8.03 8.58 -22.44
CA LEU A 36 6.72 8.65 -21.79
C LEU A 36 6.33 7.33 -21.14
N GLN A 37 6.44 6.21 -21.88
CA GLN A 37 6.15 4.87 -21.34
C GLN A 37 7.05 4.54 -20.14
N THR A 38 8.34 4.87 -20.24
CA THR A 38 9.30 4.65 -19.16
C THR A 38 8.97 5.49 -17.93
N SER A 39 8.58 6.76 -18.12
CA SER A 39 8.18 7.66 -17.04
C SER A 39 6.94 7.11 -16.30
N SER A 40 5.93 6.64 -17.03
CA SER A 40 4.75 5.99 -16.44
C SER A 40 5.11 4.74 -15.64
N LEU A 41 6.02 3.90 -16.15
CA LEU A 41 6.50 2.73 -15.43
C LEU A 41 7.24 3.10 -14.13
N VAL A 42 8.09 4.12 -14.18
CA VAL A 42 8.83 4.63 -13.01
C VAL A 42 7.86 5.17 -11.96
N ASN A 43 6.82 5.90 -12.35
CA ASN A 43 5.77 6.37 -11.44
C ASN A 43 5.04 5.19 -10.79
N LYS A 44 4.60 4.21 -11.59
CA LYS A 44 3.92 3.01 -11.07
C LYS A 44 4.81 2.27 -10.06
N ALA A 45 6.06 2.01 -10.41
CA ALA A 45 7.00 1.33 -9.51
C ALA A 45 7.24 2.13 -8.21
N TYR A 46 7.34 3.46 -8.30
CA TYR A 46 7.50 4.30 -7.12
C TYR A 46 6.28 4.22 -6.19
N GLU A 47 5.07 4.40 -6.70
CA GLU A 47 3.84 4.31 -5.90
C GLU A 47 3.63 2.91 -5.31
N THR A 48 3.91 1.85 -6.09
CA THR A 48 3.85 0.47 -5.59
C THR A 48 4.85 0.23 -4.46
N LEU A 49 6.07 0.75 -4.57
CA LEU A 49 7.09 0.53 -3.55
C LEU A 49 6.97 1.49 -2.37
N LEU A 50 6.38 2.66 -2.53
CA LEU A 50 6.29 3.67 -1.48
C LEU A 50 5.36 3.21 -0.36
N HIS A 51 4.15 2.75 -0.72
CA HIS A 51 3.12 2.43 0.26
C HIS A 51 3.27 0.99 0.77
N PRO A 52 3.21 0.76 2.10
CA PRO A 52 3.38 -0.57 2.68
C PRO A 52 2.43 -1.63 2.11
N LEU A 53 1.15 -1.30 1.96
CA LEU A 53 0.13 -2.22 1.44
C LEU A 53 0.43 -2.67 0.00
N SER A 54 0.62 -1.73 -0.93
CA SER A 54 0.91 -2.07 -2.33
C SER A 54 2.25 -2.80 -2.47
N ARG A 55 3.23 -2.46 -1.63
CA ARG A 55 4.51 -3.16 -1.58
C ARG A 55 4.37 -4.60 -1.10
N ALA A 56 3.56 -4.86 -0.08
CA ALA A 56 3.30 -6.21 0.41
C ALA A 56 2.62 -7.07 -0.68
N VAL A 57 1.55 -6.55 -1.29
CA VAL A 57 0.84 -7.22 -2.40
C VAL A 57 1.80 -7.55 -3.54
N TYR A 58 2.63 -6.61 -3.96
CA TYR A 58 3.58 -6.84 -5.05
C TYR A 58 4.64 -7.90 -4.70
N ILE A 59 5.15 -7.91 -3.47
CA ILE A 59 6.11 -8.95 -3.05
C ILE A 59 5.45 -10.33 -3.06
N LEU A 60 4.19 -10.45 -2.63
CA LEU A 60 3.46 -11.73 -2.68
C LEU A 60 3.21 -12.19 -4.11
N GLU A 61 2.85 -11.28 -5.02
CA GLU A 61 2.69 -11.56 -6.45
C GLU A 61 3.99 -12.12 -7.05
N LEU A 62 5.15 -11.55 -6.71
CA LEU A 62 6.46 -12.06 -7.14
C LEU A 62 6.77 -13.47 -6.62
N ASN A 63 6.10 -13.91 -5.55
CA ASN A 63 6.18 -15.26 -4.98
C ASN A 63 5.03 -16.17 -5.46
N GLY A 64 4.25 -15.75 -6.46
CA GLY A 64 3.14 -16.52 -7.02
C GLY A 64 1.89 -16.55 -6.13
N ILE A 65 1.79 -15.65 -5.16
CA ILE A 65 0.64 -15.53 -4.25
C ILE A 65 -0.14 -14.29 -4.65
N GLU A 66 -1.29 -14.50 -5.28
CA GLU A 66 -2.20 -13.42 -5.62
C GLU A 66 -3.09 -13.06 -4.42
N ILE A 67 -3.33 -11.75 -4.23
CA ILE A 67 -4.37 -11.24 -3.34
C ILE A 67 -5.38 -10.49 -4.18
N GLY A 68 -6.48 -11.15 -4.55
CA GLY A 68 -7.57 -10.55 -5.30
C GLY A 68 -8.23 -9.39 -4.56
N GLU A 69 -8.87 -8.46 -5.26
CA GLU A 69 -9.64 -7.37 -4.63
C GLU A 69 -10.82 -7.89 -3.81
N ALA A 70 -11.38 -9.04 -4.21
CA ALA A 70 -12.47 -9.73 -3.55
C ALA A 70 -12.00 -10.83 -2.59
N ASP A 71 -10.69 -10.98 -2.35
CA ASP A 71 -10.19 -11.93 -1.36
C ASP A 71 -10.71 -11.50 0.01
N SER A 72 -11.71 -12.25 0.46
CA SER A 72 -12.29 -12.10 1.77
C SER A 72 -11.31 -12.57 2.83
N VAL A 73 -11.38 -11.93 3.99
CA VAL A 73 -10.75 -12.46 5.19
C VAL A 73 -11.33 -13.85 5.45
N GLU A 74 -10.52 -14.89 5.26
CA GLU A 74 -10.91 -16.28 5.55
C GLU A 74 -10.77 -16.62 7.04
N ASP A 75 -9.99 -15.81 7.77
CA ASP A 75 -9.78 -15.92 9.20
C ASP A 75 -10.98 -15.32 9.97
N PRO A 76 -11.79 -16.13 10.67
CA PRO A 76 -12.98 -15.65 11.38
C PRO A 76 -12.68 -14.62 12.46
N ASP A 77 -11.52 -14.72 13.12
CA ASP A 77 -11.14 -13.80 14.19
C ASP A 77 -10.82 -12.42 13.59
N LEU A 78 -10.05 -12.41 12.50
CA LEU A 78 -9.75 -11.19 11.76
C LEU A 78 -11.02 -10.56 11.15
N LEU A 79 -11.97 -11.37 10.67
CA LEU A 79 -13.22 -10.87 10.13
C LEU A 79 -14.04 -10.18 11.21
N MET A 80 -14.09 -10.76 12.41
CA MET A 80 -14.78 -10.17 13.56
C MET A 80 -14.16 -8.83 13.97
N GLU A 81 -12.82 -8.74 14.03
CA GLU A 81 -12.13 -7.48 14.31
C GLU A 81 -12.48 -6.38 13.29
N ILE A 82 -12.54 -6.73 11.99
CA ILE A 82 -12.88 -5.76 10.93
C ILE A 82 -14.33 -5.29 11.02
N LEU A 83 -15.26 -6.20 11.33
CA LEU A 83 -16.67 -5.86 11.49
C LEU A 83 -16.90 -4.96 12.70
N ASP A 84 -16.26 -5.26 13.83
CA ASP A 84 -16.34 -4.44 15.06
C ASP A 84 -15.80 -3.01 14.82
N LEU A 85 -14.64 -2.88 14.15
CA LEU A 85 -14.11 -1.57 13.80
C LEU A 85 -15.02 -0.76 12.86
N ARG A 86 -15.74 -1.42 11.95
CA ARG A 86 -16.73 -0.76 11.08
C ARG A 86 -17.95 -0.30 11.86
N GLU A 87 -18.48 -1.15 12.74
CA GLU A 87 -19.63 -0.83 13.58
C GLU A 87 -19.31 0.38 14.47
N GLN A 88 -18.15 0.40 15.12
CA GLN A 88 -17.71 1.53 15.92
C GLN A 88 -17.62 2.83 15.11
N LEU A 89 -17.18 2.76 13.85
CA LEU A 89 -17.13 3.92 12.96
C LEU A 89 -18.54 4.40 12.56
N GLU A 90 -19.47 3.50 12.29
CA GLU A 90 -20.86 3.82 11.94
C GLU A 90 -21.64 4.39 13.13
N GLU A 91 -21.35 3.93 14.35
CA GLU A 91 -21.97 4.40 15.59
C GLU A 91 -21.37 5.72 16.10
N ALA A 92 -20.24 6.18 15.55
CA ALA A 92 -19.62 7.43 15.94
C ALA A 92 -20.54 8.61 15.61
N THR A 93 -20.96 9.33 16.64
CA THR A 93 -21.93 10.44 16.51
C THR A 93 -21.30 11.82 16.69
N SER A 94 -20.04 11.89 17.12
CA SER A 94 -19.30 13.13 17.29
C SER A 94 -17.95 13.11 16.57
N GLU A 95 -17.46 14.29 16.21
CA GLU A 95 -16.15 14.47 15.59
C GLU A 95 -15.01 13.95 16.50
N ASP A 96 -15.14 14.13 17.82
CA ASP A 96 -14.17 13.61 18.79
C ASP A 96 -14.12 12.07 18.81
N GLN A 97 -15.28 11.39 18.68
CA GLN A 97 -15.33 9.93 18.59
C GLN A 97 -14.69 9.44 17.30
N VAL A 98 -15.01 10.07 16.17
CA VAL A 98 -14.40 9.75 14.87
C VAL A 98 -12.88 9.94 14.93
N GLN A 99 -12.41 11.05 15.51
CA GLN A 99 -10.98 11.32 15.64
C GLN A 99 -10.27 10.26 16.51
N SER A 100 -10.87 9.87 17.64
CA SER A 100 -10.32 8.81 18.49
C SER A 100 -10.25 7.46 17.76
N LEU A 101 -11.29 7.08 17.02
CA LEU A 101 -11.30 5.86 16.22
C LEU A 101 -10.24 5.88 15.11
N ARG A 102 -10.02 7.03 14.48
CA ARG A 102 -8.95 7.20 13.48
C ARG A 102 -7.56 7.05 14.09
N GLU A 103 -7.35 7.50 15.32
CA GLU A 103 -6.08 7.31 16.03
C GLU A 103 -5.85 5.83 16.34
N THR A 104 -6.86 5.14 16.89
CA THR A 104 -6.82 3.69 17.13
C THR A 104 -6.54 2.92 15.84
N ASN A 105 -7.22 3.26 14.73
CA ASN A 105 -7.01 2.58 13.45
C ASN A 105 -5.59 2.83 12.90
N LYS A 106 -5.02 4.02 13.08
CA LYS A 106 -3.63 4.30 12.69
C LYS A 106 -2.63 3.47 13.50
N GLU A 107 -2.87 3.28 14.79
CA GLU A 107 -2.07 2.40 15.63
C GLU A 107 -2.15 0.94 15.14
N ALA A 108 -3.36 0.47 14.84
CA ALA A 108 -3.58 -0.86 14.28
C ALA A 108 -2.87 -1.05 12.92
N ILE A 109 -2.92 -0.05 12.03
CA ILE A 109 -2.18 -0.05 10.76
C ILE A 109 -0.68 -0.18 11.01
N ASN A 110 -0.12 0.63 11.90
CA ASN A 110 1.32 0.60 12.19
C ASN A 110 1.76 -0.72 12.81
N SER A 111 0.97 -1.29 13.72
CA SER A 111 1.23 -2.62 14.27
C SER A 111 1.21 -3.67 13.17
N THR A 112 0.16 -3.70 12.35
CA THR A 112 0.02 -4.66 11.25
C THR A 112 1.17 -4.54 10.24
N ILE A 113 1.68 -3.33 9.97
CA ILE A 113 2.85 -3.13 9.11
C ILE A 113 4.10 -3.81 9.69
N ASN A 114 4.30 -3.74 11.01
CA ASN A 114 5.41 -4.41 11.68
C ASN A 114 5.25 -5.93 11.63
N ASP A 115 4.03 -6.43 11.80
CA ASP A 115 3.74 -7.87 11.72
C ASP A 115 3.97 -8.39 10.29
N VAL A 116 3.51 -7.66 9.26
CA VAL A 116 3.81 -7.96 7.84
C VAL A 116 5.32 -7.99 7.60
N SER A 117 6.06 -7.04 8.17
CA SER A 117 7.52 -7.00 8.07
C SER A 117 8.15 -8.26 8.65
N ALA A 118 7.75 -8.64 9.87
CA ALA A 118 8.22 -9.86 10.53
C ALA A 118 7.87 -11.13 9.73
N ALA A 119 6.65 -11.22 9.19
CA ALA A 119 6.24 -12.36 8.36
C ALA A 119 7.13 -12.51 7.12
N PHE A 120 7.42 -11.41 6.42
CA PHE A 120 8.35 -11.44 5.28
C PHE A 120 9.80 -11.75 5.67
N GLN A 121 10.27 -11.28 6.84
CA GLN A 121 11.62 -11.58 7.33
C GLN A 121 11.79 -13.08 7.65
N ASN A 122 10.72 -13.74 8.07
CA ASN A 122 10.68 -15.17 8.35
C ASN A 122 10.27 -16.02 7.14
N GLU A 123 10.10 -15.43 5.95
CA GLU A 123 9.61 -16.10 4.74
C GLU A 123 8.26 -16.82 4.95
N ASN A 124 7.45 -16.38 5.92
CA ASN A 124 6.13 -16.90 6.18
C ASN A 124 5.10 -16.20 5.30
N TYR A 125 5.00 -16.64 4.04
CA TYR A 125 4.14 -15.98 3.04
C TYR A 125 2.64 -16.18 3.28
N GLU A 126 2.24 -17.25 3.97
CA GLU A 126 0.84 -17.48 4.35
C GLU A 126 0.38 -16.42 5.37
N ASP A 127 1.19 -16.20 6.41
CA ASP A 127 0.92 -15.16 7.40
C ASP A 127 1.02 -13.76 6.79
N ALA A 128 2.04 -13.53 5.94
CA ALA A 128 2.17 -12.27 5.21
C ALA A 128 0.93 -11.98 4.33
N LYS A 129 0.32 -13.01 3.71
CA LYS A 129 -0.93 -12.86 2.95
C LYS A 129 -2.07 -12.38 3.85
N ASN A 130 -2.32 -13.07 4.96
CA ASN A 130 -3.42 -12.76 5.88
C ASN A 130 -3.26 -11.35 6.49
N LEU A 131 -2.04 -11.02 6.93
CA LEU A 131 -1.72 -9.69 7.46
C LEU A 131 -1.82 -8.59 6.39
N THR A 132 -1.51 -8.89 5.13
CA THR A 132 -1.70 -7.95 4.02
C THR A 132 -3.18 -7.69 3.73
N ILE A 133 -4.02 -8.72 3.82
CA ILE A 133 -5.47 -8.59 3.72
C ILE A 133 -5.99 -7.72 4.88
N LYS A 134 -5.58 -8.00 6.13
CA LYS A 134 -5.90 -7.15 7.31
C LYS A 134 -5.54 -5.69 7.04
N LEU A 135 -4.31 -5.44 6.61
CA LEU A 135 -3.81 -4.09 6.32
C LEU A 135 -4.66 -3.36 5.26
N ARG A 136 -5.16 -4.09 4.25
CA ARG A 136 -6.07 -3.53 3.24
C ARG A 136 -7.36 -3.03 3.85
N TYR A 137 -7.99 -3.83 4.71
CA TYR A 137 -9.23 -3.44 5.39
C TYR A 137 -9.04 -2.22 6.29
N LEU A 138 -7.98 -2.20 7.10
CA LEU A 138 -7.66 -1.06 7.97
C LEU A 138 -7.40 0.23 7.16
N THR A 139 -6.69 0.10 6.02
CA THR A 139 -6.42 1.24 5.11
C THR A 139 -7.70 1.76 4.45
N ASN A 140 -8.61 0.86 4.05
CA ASN A 140 -9.92 1.24 3.51
C ASN A 140 -10.77 1.96 4.56
N LEU A 141 -10.72 1.50 5.81
CA LEU A 141 -11.41 2.15 6.94
C LEU A 141 -10.86 3.56 7.20
N ASP A 142 -9.54 3.76 7.19
CA ASP A 142 -8.94 5.11 7.35
C ASP A 142 -9.32 6.07 6.21
N THR A 143 -9.57 5.53 5.02
CA THR A 143 -10.03 6.30 3.86
C THR A 143 -11.50 6.68 4.03
N ALA A 144 -12.36 5.73 4.39
CA ALA A 144 -13.78 5.98 4.64
C ALA A 144 -14.01 6.96 5.81
N ALA A 145 -13.17 6.92 6.84
CA ALA A 145 -13.26 7.85 7.98
C ALA A 145 -12.77 9.29 7.68
N LYS A 146 -12.25 9.55 6.47
CA LYS A 146 -11.86 10.91 6.02
C LYS A 146 -12.95 11.62 5.23
N ASP A 147 -13.89 10.86 4.68
CA ASP A 147 -14.99 11.36 3.84
C ASP A 147 -16.23 11.69 4.69
#